data_AF-A0A1B2I3X3-F1
#
_entry.id   AF-A0A1B2I3X3-F1
#
_cell.length_a   1.000
_cell.length_b   1.000
_cell.length_c   1.000
_cell.angle_alpha   90.00
_cell.angle_beta   90.00
_cell.angle_gamma   90.00
#
_symmetry.space_group_name_H-M   'P 1'
#
loop_
_entity.id
_entity.type
_entity.pdbx_description
1 polymer ?
#
loop_
_entity_poly.entity_id
_entity_poly.type
_entity_poly.pdbx_seq_one_letter_code
_entity_poly.pdbx_strand_id
1 'polypeptide(L)'
;MALSEMQERFCQFYVGECRGNGTEAVVRAGYTENRSSTAVIASQNLRKLNIISRIKDLRREALEASGFDKERVREAIMRRMMGIVSTSLTDIVHISPSRDDPHRGEILKELAEKNGGQQILDFGELLFVPTTGLTDEADGAIKKFKAIQPTEHSDGGLEVEMHDPIAAARLLAEISGLKQPDTEVNVNVSPAVILQQVEARKAGASANG
;
A
#
# COMPACT_ATOMS: atom_id res chain seq x y z
N MET A 1 26.76 24.93 10.67
CA MET A 1 26.40 26.35 10.40
C MET A 1 24.93 26.53 10.68
N ALA A 2 24.55 27.61 11.35
CA ALA A 2 23.14 27.93 11.61
C ALA A 2 22.41 28.30 10.30
N LEU A 3 21.11 28.04 10.24
CA LEU A 3 20.24 28.47 9.14
C LEU A 3 19.98 29.97 9.25
N SER A 4 19.90 30.65 8.12
CA SER A 4 19.35 32.01 8.12
C SER A 4 17.84 31.98 8.36
N GLU A 5 17.27 33.10 8.80
CA GLU A 5 15.82 33.23 9.01
C GLU A 5 15.02 32.88 7.74
N MET A 6 15.52 33.30 6.58
CA MET A 6 14.88 33.00 5.29
C MET A 6 14.94 31.51 4.94
N GLN A 7 16.03 30.83 5.28
CA GLN A 7 16.16 29.38 5.10
C GLN A 7 15.26 28.61 6.07
N GLU A 8 15.12 29.09 7.31
CA GLU A 8 14.19 28.51 8.29
C GLU A 8 12.74 28.64 7.81
N ARG A 9 12.32 29.83 7.36
CA ARG A 9 11.00 30.05 6.75
C ARG A 9 10.76 29.14 5.55
N PHE A 10 11.77 28.97 4.69
CA PHE A 10 11.69 28.02 3.57
C PHE A 10 11.42 26.59 4.07
N CYS A 11 12.14 26.13 5.10
CA CYS A 11 11.92 24.80 5.66
C CYS A 11 10.50 24.64 6.23
N GLN A 12 10.01 25.63 6.98
CA GLN A 12 8.67 25.63 7.57
C GLN A 12 7.57 25.55 6.51
N PHE A 13 7.61 26.44 5.50
CA PHE A 13 6.62 26.41 4.41
C PHE A 13 6.71 25.14 3.58
N TYR A 14 7.92 24.66 3.30
CA TYR A 14 8.14 23.45 2.51
C TYR A 14 7.52 22.21 3.17
N VAL A 15 7.67 22.06 4.49
CA VAL A 15 7.11 20.91 5.23
C VAL A 15 5.61 21.10 5.51
N GLY A 16 5.17 22.31 5.82
CA GLY A 16 3.77 22.62 6.14
C GLY A 16 2.93 22.89 4.91
N GLU A 17 2.57 24.16 4.71
CA GLU A 17 1.53 24.60 3.76
C GLU A 17 1.82 24.19 2.31
N CYS A 18 3.07 24.21 1.87
CA CYS A 18 3.44 23.90 0.49
C CYS A 18 3.54 22.39 0.20
N ARG A 19 3.43 21.53 1.22
CA ARG A 19 3.41 20.05 1.07
C ARG A 19 4.52 19.48 0.18
N GLY A 20 5.75 20.01 0.32
CA GLY A 20 6.91 19.59 -0.46
C GLY A 20 7.10 20.32 -1.79
N ASN A 21 6.28 21.34 -2.10
CA ASN A 21 6.49 22.20 -3.25
C ASN A 21 7.60 23.25 -2.96
N GLY A 22 8.76 23.05 -3.56
CA GLY A 22 9.93 23.91 -3.37
C GLY A 22 9.76 25.32 -3.95
N THR A 23 9.13 25.48 -5.10
CA THR A 23 9.00 26.80 -5.75
C THR A 23 8.07 27.70 -4.96
N GLU A 24 6.95 27.16 -4.49
CA GLU A 24 6.00 27.89 -3.64
C GLU A 24 6.63 28.25 -2.29
N ALA A 25 7.38 27.33 -1.68
CA ALA A 25 8.10 27.60 -0.44
C ALA A 25 9.15 28.72 -0.58
N VAL A 26 9.83 28.83 -1.73
CA VAL A 26 10.77 29.92 -2.02
C VAL A 26 10.05 31.28 -2.07
N VAL A 27 8.91 31.35 -2.77
CA VAL A 27 8.12 32.59 -2.86
C VAL A 27 7.62 33.00 -1.48
N ARG A 28 7.00 32.08 -0.73
CA ARG A 28 6.46 32.37 0.61
C ARG A 28 7.54 32.70 1.65
N ALA A 29 8.72 32.10 1.52
CA ALA A 29 9.86 32.44 2.39
C ALA A 29 10.50 33.80 2.07
N GLY A 30 10.08 34.48 0.98
CA GLY A 30 10.52 35.82 0.63
C GLY A 30 11.82 35.89 -0.17
N TYR A 31 12.22 34.80 -0.85
CA TYR A 31 13.44 34.81 -1.67
C TYR A 31 13.29 35.67 -2.93
N THR A 32 12.17 35.52 -3.63
CA THR A 32 11.88 36.20 -4.90
C THR A 32 10.45 35.88 -5.36
N GLU A 33 9.83 36.80 -6.07
CA GLU A 33 8.55 36.58 -6.78
C GLU A 33 8.76 36.18 -8.25
N ASN A 34 10.00 36.24 -8.75
CA ASN A 34 10.29 35.90 -10.13
C ASN A 34 10.24 34.38 -10.33
N ARG A 35 9.20 33.91 -11.05
CA ARG A 35 9.00 32.47 -11.32
C ARG A 35 10.22 31.78 -11.92
N SER A 36 10.99 32.44 -12.80
CA SER A 36 12.11 31.78 -13.49
C SER A 36 13.28 31.44 -12.54
N SER A 37 13.47 32.19 -11.47
CA SER A 37 14.53 31.93 -10.48
C SER A 37 14.08 31.03 -9.33
N THR A 38 12.78 30.92 -9.05
CA THR A 38 12.26 30.12 -7.93
C THR A 38 12.68 28.65 -7.96
N ALA A 39 12.60 28.00 -9.13
CA ALA A 39 12.97 26.59 -9.28
C ALA A 39 14.46 26.35 -9.04
N VAL A 40 15.31 27.28 -9.52
CA VAL A 40 16.76 27.21 -9.31
C VAL A 40 17.08 27.35 -7.83
N ILE A 41 16.51 28.35 -7.15
CA ILE A 41 16.73 28.58 -5.72
C ILE A 41 16.22 27.42 -4.88
N ALA A 42 15.03 26.89 -5.19
CA ALA A 42 14.48 25.73 -4.50
C ALA A 42 15.42 24.52 -4.63
N SER A 43 15.89 24.24 -5.85
CA SER A 43 16.82 23.16 -6.14
C SER A 43 18.17 23.34 -5.43
N GLN A 44 18.67 24.57 -5.33
CA GLN A 44 19.90 24.87 -4.57
C GLN A 44 19.70 24.68 -3.07
N ASN A 45 18.61 25.19 -2.50
CA ASN A 45 18.30 25.03 -1.08
C ASN A 45 18.14 23.55 -0.71
N LEU A 46 17.45 22.76 -1.52
CA LEU A 46 17.26 21.33 -1.30
C LEU A 46 18.52 20.48 -1.46
N ARG A 47 19.64 21.04 -1.94
CA ARG A 47 20.97 20.39 -1.94
C ARG A 47 21.82 20.73 -0.72
N LYS A 48 21.44 21.72 0.08
CA LYS A 48 22.22 22.15 1.26
C LYS A 48 21.93 21.22 2.44
N LEU A 49 22.98 20.62 3.00
CA LEU A 49 22.85 19.61 4.07
C LEU A 49 22.15 20.14 5.32
N ASN A 50 22.38 21.40 5.71
CA ASN A 50 21.71 22.02 6.86
C ASN A 50 20.20 22.20 6.65
N ILE A 51 19.77 22.58 5.44
CA ILE A 51 18.35 22.68 5.06
C ILE A 51 17.71 21.28 5.03
N ILE A 52 18.37 20.29 4.42
CA ILE A 52 17.90 18.91 4.40
C ILE A 52 17.72 18.38 5.84
N SER A 53 18.70 18.63 6.71
CA SER A 53 18.62 18.23 8.12
C SER A 53 17.41 18.86 8.80
N ARG A 54 17.22 20.18 8.65
CA ARG A 54 16.09 20.88 9.27
C ARG A 54 14.74 20.42 8.76
N ILE A 55 14.61 20.14 7.46
CA ILE A 55 13.39 19.55 6.89
C ILE A 55 13.10 18.18 7.52
N LYS A 56 14.12 17.35 7.75
CA LYS A 56 13.95 16.06 8.45
C LYS A 56 13.51 16.28 9.91
N ASP A 57 14.10 17.25 10.59
CA ASP A 57 13.73 17.58 11.97
C ASP A 57 12.29 18.06 12.07
N LEU A 58 11.86 19.00 11.22
CA LEU A 58 10.47 19.47 11.16
C LEU A 58 9.48 18.35 10.84
N ARG A 59 9.82 17.44 9.92
CA ARG A 59 8.97 16.28 9.63
C ARG A 59 8.87 15.34 10.82
N ARG A 60 9.96 15.16 11.57
CA ARG A 60 9.98 14.35 12.80
C ARG A 60 9.16 15.01 13.90
N GLU A 61 9.33 16.31 14.13
CA GLU A 61 8.54 17.11 15.08
C GLU A 61 7.04 17.03 14.76
N ALA A 62 6.67 17.19 13.48
CA ALA A 62 5.29 17.05 13.03
C ALA A 62 4.74 15.62 13.23
N LEU A 63 5.58 14.60 13.05
CA LEU A 63 5.22 13.21 13.29
C LEU A 63 4.97 12.97 14.79
N GLU A 64 5.89 13.41 15.65
CA GLU A 64 5.77 13.31 17.10
C GLU A 64 4.51 14.06 17.62
N ALA A 65 4.26 15.26 17.11
CA ALA A 65 3.09 16.07 17.47
C ALA A 65 1.74 15.45 17.05
N SER A 66 1.73 14.58 16.05
CA SER A 66 0.51 13.89 15.60
C SER A 66 0.05 12.76 16.55
N GLY A 67 0.81 12.50 17.62
CA GLY A 67 0.54 11.35 18.50
C GLY A 67 0.93 10.03 17.84
N PHE A 68 1.96 10.06 16.98
CA PHE A 68 2.48 8.89 16.28
C PHE A 68 2.84 7.76 17.25
N ASP A 69 2.12 6.67 17.13
CA ASP A 69 2.46 5.40 17.77
C ASP A 69 3.23 4.54 16.77
N LYS A 70 4.54 4.41 17.03
CA LYS A 70 5.44 3.64 16.19
C LYS A 70 5.02 2.18 16.08
N GLU A 71 4.49 1.60 17.16
CA GLU A 71 4.07 0.20 17.16
C GLU A 71 2.77 0.05 16.35
N ARG A 72 1.82 0.96 16.49
CA ARG A 72 0.60 0.96 15.68
C ARG A 72 0.88 1.12 14.18
N VAL A 73 1.84 1.98 13.81
CA VAL A 73 2.24 2.13 12.40
C VAL A 73 3.00 0.90 11.91
N ARG A 74 3.87 0.32 12.74
CA ARG A 74 4.55 -0.95 12.44
C ARG A 74 3.53 -2.06 12.18
N GLU A 75 2.53 -2.19 13.04
CA GLU A 75 1.44 -3.15 12.89
C GLU A 75 0.66 -2.93 11.59
N ALA A 76 0.28 -1.68 11.29
CA ALA A 76 -0.44 -1.36 10.06
C ALA A 76 0.38 -1.69 8.79
N ILE A 77 1.69 -1.39 8.81
CA ILE A 77 2.61 -1.73 7.71
C ILE A 77 2.73 -3.25 7.56
N MET A 78 2.90 -3.99 8.66
CA MET A 78 2.99 -5.45 8.65
C MET A 78 1.70 -6.07 8.10
N ARG A 79 0.53 -5.63 8.58
CA ARG A 79 -0.77 -6.10 8.10
C ARG A 79 -0.93 -5.86 6.60
N ARG A 80 -0.51 -4.69 6.11
CA ARG A 80 -0.55 -4.36 4.68
C ARG A 80 0.41 -5.22 3.85
N MET A 81 1.64 -5.42 4.32
CA MET A 81 2.60 -6.30 3.65
C MET A 81 2.12 -7.75 3.64
N MET A 82 1.49 -8.22 4.72
CA MET A 82 0.90 -9.55 4.78
C MET A 82 -0.20 -9.72 3.74
N GLY A 83 -1.09 -8.72 3.57
CA GLY A 83 -2.09 -8.71 2.52
C GLY A 83 -1.49 -8.86 1.11
N ILE A 84 -0.38 -8.17 0.83
CA ILE A 84 0.36 -8.32 -0.44
C ILE A 84 0.90 -9.74 -0.62
N VAL A 85 1.45 -10.35 0.43
CA VAL A 85 2.03 -11.70 0.37
C VAL A 85 0.96 -12.78 0.24
N SER A 86 -0.20 -12.60 0.87
CA SER A 86 -1.24 -13.63 0.93
C SER A 86 -2.26 -13.56 -0.20
N THR A 87 -2.32 -12.46 -0.95
CA THR A 87 -3.31 -12.28 -2.02
C THR A 87 -2.76 -12.70 -3.37
N SER A 88 -3.45 -13.60 -4.05
CA SER A 88 -3.20 -13.99 -5.44
C SER A 88 -4.08 -13.19 -6.39
N LEU A 89 -3.67 -13.07 -7.66
CA LEU A 89 -4.51 -12.49 -8.72
C LEU A 89 -5.85 -13.23 -8.85
N THR A 90 -5.85 -14.54 -8.62
CA THR A 90 -7.05 -15.41 -8.70
C THR A 90 -8.07 -15.15 -7.60
N ASP A 91 -7.70 -14.43 -6.53
CA ASP A 91 -8.62 -14.03 -5.46
C ASP A 91 -9.42 -12.78 -5.86
N ILE A 92 -9.00 -12.09 -6.92
CA ILE A 92 -9.58 -10.83 -7.42
C ILE A 92 -10.20 -11.03 -8.81
N VAL A 93 -9.56 -11.87 -9.63
CA VAL A 93 -9.92 -12.13 -11.02
C VAL A 93 -10.27 -13.60 -11.19
N HIS A 94 -11.51 -13.86 -11.59
CA HIS A 94 -11.99 -15.19 -11.93
C HIS A 94 -12.20 -15.30 -13.44
N ILE A 95 -11.87 -16.46 -14.01
CA ILE A 95 -12.28 -16.79 -15.37
C ILE A 95 -13.77 -17.11 -15.31
N SER A 96 -14.54 -16.42 -16.14
CA SER A 96 -15.97 -16.65 -16.28
C SER A 96 -16.22 -18.01 -16.93
N PRO A 97 -17.31 -18.71 -16.59
CA PRO A 97 -17.91 -19.68 -17.50
C PRO A 97 -18.12 -19.03 -18.88
N SER A 98 -18.23 -19.79 -19.96
CA SER A 98 -18.65 -19.19 -21.24
C SER A 98 -20.04 -18.54 -21.10
N ARG A 99 -20.35 -17.54 -21.93
CA ARG A 99 -21.73 -17.04 -22.07
C ARG A 99 -22.72 -18.17 -22.42
N ASP A 100 -22.22 -19.20 -23.10
CA ASP A 100 -23.01 -20.33 -23.56
C ASP A 100 -23.05 -21.50 -22.56
N ASP A 101 -22.47 -21.35 -21.36
CA ASP A 101 -22.50 -22.39 -20.32
C ASP A 101 -23.93 -22.54 -19.74
N PRO A 102 -24.57 -23.72 -19.85
CA PRO A 102 -25.92 -23.96 -19.33
C PRO A 102 -26.05 -23.77 -17.81
N HIS A 103 -24.95 -23.91 -17.06
CA HIS A 103 -24.89 -23.79 -15.60
C HIS A 103 -24.37 -22.41 -15.15
N ARG A 104 -24.18 -21.47 -16.09
CA ARG A 104 -23.65 -20.13 -15.81
C ARG A 104 -24.35 -19.42 -14.64
N GLY A 105 -25.69 -19.45 -14.61
CA GLY A 105 -26.47 -18.78 -13.57
C GLY A 105 -26.22 -19.34 -12.16
N GLU A 106 -26.01 -20.66 -12.05
CA GLU A 106 -25.72 -21.34 -10.78
C GLU A 106 -24.31 -21.00 -10.32
N ILE A 107 -23.33 -21.03 -11.23
CA ILE A 107 -21.93 -20.68 -10.94
C ILE A 107 -21.80 -19.22 -10.47
N LEU A 108 -22.46 -18.28 -11.15
CA LEU A 108 -22.46 -16.88 -10.75
C LEU A 108 -23.09 -16.66 -9.38
N LYS A 109 -24.14 -17.41 -9.05
CA LYS A 109 -24.79 -17.34 -7.74
C LYS A 109 -23.90 -17.91 -6.63
N GLU A 110 -23.25 -19.06 -6.87
CA GLU A 110 -22.30 -19.66 -5.92
C GLU A 110 -21.11 -18.73 -5.66
N LEU A 111 -20.59 -18.09 -6.71
CA LEU A 111 -19.51 -17.12 -6.58
C LEU A 111 -19.97 -15.84 -5.84
N ALA A 112 -21.19 -15.38 -6.06
CA ALA A 112 -21.76 -14.26 -5.30
C ALA A 112 -21.93 -14.61 -3.81
N GLU A 113 -22.38 -15.82 -3.49
CA GLU A 113 -22.52 -16.30 -2.11
C GLU A 113 -21.16 -16.36 -1.39
N LYS A 114 -20.10 -16.83 -2.07
CA LYS A 114 -18.72 -16.80 -1.55
C LYS A 114 -18.18 -15.39 -1.33
N ASN A 115 -18.73 -14.40 -2.04
CA ASN A 115 -18.37 -12.98 -1.94
C ASN A 115 -19.41 -12.15 -1.16
N GLY A 116 -20.09 -12.74 -0.17
CA GLY A 116 -20.98 -12.02 0.73
C GLY A 116 -22.25 -11.48 0.05
N GLY A 117 -22.69 -12.09 -1.04
CA GLY A 117 -23.91 -11.74 -1.77
C GLY A 117 -23.74 -10.64 -2.83
N GLN A 118 -22.53 -10.12 -3.05
CA GLN A 118 -22.29 -9.16 -4.12
C GLN A 118 -22.21 -9.83 -5.49
N GLN A 119 -22.86 -9.20 -6.48
CA GLN A 119 -22.77 -9.63 -7.86
C GLN A 119 -21.41 -9.24 -8.46
N ILE A 120 -20.86 -10.18 -9.21
CA ILE A 120 -19.58 -10.07 -9.89
C ILE A 120 -19.75 -9.27 -11.18
N LEU A 121 -18.77 -8.43 -11.52
CA LEU A 121 -18.75 -7.75 -12.81
C LEU A 121 -18.40 -8.75 -13.90
N ASP A 122 -19.31 -8.90 -14.86
CA ASP A 122 -19.27 -9.92 -15.89
C ASP A 122 -18.97 -9.31 -17.26
N PHE A 123 -17.81 -9.69 -17.82
CA PHE A 123 -17.34 -9.30 -19.15
C PHE A 123 -17.36 -10.47 -20.15
N GLY A 124 -18.23 -11.45 -19.94
CA GLY A 124 -18.35 -12.63 -20.80
C GLY A 124 -17.39 -13.75 -20.38
N GLU A 125 -16.11 -13.60 -20.68
CA GLU A 125 -15.05 -14.59 -20.33
C GLU A 125 -14.32 -14.27 -19.03
N LEU A 126 -14.54 -13.09 -18.46
CA LEU A 126 -13.90 -12.63 -17.22
C LEU A 126 -14.95 -12.17 -16.20
N LEU A 127 -14.75 -12.62 -14.96
CA LEU A 127 -15.55 -12.34 -13.78
C LEU A 127 -14.68 -11.63 -12.74
N PHE A 128 -15.13 -10.48 -12.25
CA PHE A 128 -14.41 -9.73 -11.21
C PHE A 128 -15.23 -9.51 -9.95
N VAL A 129 -14.58 -9.67 -8.81
CA VAL A 129 -15.14 -9.21 -7.53
C VAL A 129 -15.06 -7.69 -7.50
N PRO A 130 -16.18 -6.97 -7.27
CA PRO A 130 -16.13 -5.51 -7.13
C PRO A 130 -15.17 -5.10 -6.01
N THR A 131 -14.47 -3.97 -6.17
CA THR A 131 -13.54 -3.45 -5.14
C THR A 131 -14.24 -3.19 -3.80
N THR A 132 -15.54 -2.90 -3.81
CA THR A 132 -16.38 -2.78 -2.61
C THR A 132 -16.63 -4.10 -1.86
N GLY A 133 -16.24 -5.23 -2.45
CA GLY A 133 -16.33 -6.57 -1.86
C GLY A 133 -14.96 -7.15 -1.47
N LEU A 134 -13.86 -6.44 -1.76
CA LEU A 134 -12.53 -6.85 -1.31
C LEU A 134 -12.32 -6.51 0.16
N THR A 135 -11.56 -7.35 0.86
CA THR A 135 -11.05 -6.98 2.19
C THR A 135 -10.01 -5.86 2.04
N ASP A 136 -9.80 -5.07 3.10
CA ASP A 136 -8.76 -4.03 3.14
C ASP A 136 -7.36 -4.58 2.81
N GLU A 137 -7.13 -5.87 3.13
CA GLU A 137 -5.92 -6.61 2.79
C GLU A 137 -5.81 -6.91 1.29
N ALA A 138 -6.89 -7.39 0.65
CA ALA A 138 -6.90 -7.80 -0.75
C ALA A 138 -6.91 -6.59 -1.71
N ASP A 139 -7.71 -5.57 -1.41
CA ASP A 139 -7.59 -4.24 -2.05
C ASP A 139 -6.14 -3.75 -1.96
N GLY A 140 -5.50 -4.08 -0.84
CA GLY A 140 -4.15 -3.65 -0.59
C GLY A 140 -3.03 -4.25 -1.37
N ALA A 141 -3.28 -5.40 -1.97
CA ALA A 141 -2.35 -6.06 -2.84
C ALA A 141 -2.39 -5.48 -4.27
N ILE A 142 -3.45 -4.76 -4.63
CA ILE A 142 -3.63 -4.19 -5.97
C ILE A 142 -2.81 -2.90 -6.07
N LYS A 143 -1.87 -2.87 -7.03
CA LYS A 143 -1.06 -1.69 -7.34
C LYS A 143 -1.76 -0.78 -8.34
N LYS A 144 -2.41 -1.37 -9.35
CA LYS A 144 -3.10 -0.64 -10.41
C LYS A 144 -4.29 -1.44 -10.90
N PHE A 145 -5.39 -0.73 -11.13
CA PHE A 145 -6.60 -1.26 -11.73
C PHE A 145 -7.08 -0.27 -12.80
N LYS A 146 -7.15 -0.70 -14.06
CA LYS A 146 -7.53 0.17 -15.18
C LYS A 146 -8.43 -0.56 -16.19
N ALA A 147 -9.60 0.00 -16.43
CA ALA A 147 -10.44 -0.38 -17.56
C ALA A 147 -9.84 0.13 -18.87
N ILE A 148 -9.71 -0.76 -19.85
CA ILE A 148 -9.30 -0.48 -21.22
C ILE A 148 -10.59 -0.42 -22.05
N GLN A 149 -10.87 0.74 -22.63
CA GLN A 149 -12.07 0.88 -23.46
C GLN A 149 -11.92 0.09 -24.77
N PRO A 150 -13.03 -0.45 -25.29
CA PRO A 150 -13.05 -1.02 -26.63
C PRO A 150 -12.61 -0.01 -27.69
N THR A 151 -11.94 -0.51 -28.72
CA THR A 151 -11.51 0.22 -29.91
C THR A 151 -11.90 -0.56 -31.15
N GLU A 152 -11.73 0.01 -32.34
CA GLU A 152 -12.03 -0.69 -33.60
C GLU A 152 -11.21 -1.98 -33.82
N HIS A 153 -10.15 -2.21 -33.04
CA HIS A 153 -9.25 -3.37 -33.15
C HIS A 153 -9.11 -4.19 -31.86
N SER A 154 -9.89 -3.86 -30.83
CA SER A 154 -9.83 -4.57 -29.54
C SER A 154 -11.18 -4.42 -28.84
N ASP A 155 -11.69 -5.52 -28.30
CA ASP A 155 -12.92 -5.54 -27.50
C ASP A 155 -12.77 -4.86 -26.13
N GLY A 156 -11.65 -4.16 -25.90
CA GLY A 156 -11.30 -3.56 -24.63
C GLY A 156 -10.74 -4.60 -23.67
N GLY A 157 -10.80 -4.30 -22.38
CA GLY A 157 -10.38 -5.24 -21.35
C GLY A 157 -10.08 -4.57 -20.02
N LEU A 158 -9.33 -5.28 -19.19
CA LEU A 158 -8.94 -4.80 -17.88
C LEU A 158 -7.46 -5.09 -17.65
N GLU A 159 -6.74 -4.08 -17.16
CA GLU A 159 -5.37 -4.20 -16.70
C GLU A 159 -5.37 -4.19 -15.16
N VAL A 160 -4.94 -5.30 -14.56
CA VAL A 160 -4.72 -5.43 -13.11
C VAL A 160 -3.24 -5.68 -12.87
N GLU A 161 -2.61 -4.81 -12.08
CA GLU A 161 -1.21 -4.96 -11.65
C GLU A 161 -1.20 -5.16 -10.13
N MET A 162 -0.55 -6.23 -9.68
CA MET A 162 -0.37 -6.52 -8.25
C MET A 162 0.96 -5.96 -7.74
N HIS A 163 1.02 -5.65 -6.44
CA HIS A 163 2.31 -5.42 -5.78
C HIS A 163 3.16 -6.69 -5.79
N ASP A 164 4.48 -6.55 -5.78
CA ASP A 164 5.42 -7.68 -5.81
C ASP A 164 5.37 -8.45 -4.47
N PRO A 165 4.85 -9.70 -4.45
CA PRO A 165 4.71 -10.47 -3.22
C PRO A 165 6.07 -10.94 -2.68
N ILE A 166 7.08 -11.12 -3.53
CA ILE A 166 8.42 -11.57 -3.13
C ILE A 166 9.14 -10.43 -2.41
N ALA A 167 9.06 -9.21 -2.94
CA ALA A 167 9.64 -8.04 -2.30
C ALA A 167 9.01 -7.78 -0.92
N ALA A 168 7.68 -7.87 -0.81
CA ALA A 168 6.97 -7.74 0.47
C ALA A 168 7.36 -8.84 1.47
N ALA A 169 7.44 -10.10 1.02
CA ALA A 169 7.84 -11.23 1.85
C ALA A 169 9.27 -11.08 2.39
N ARG A 170 10.22 -10.58 1.57
CA ARG A 170 11.60 -10.32 2.02
C ARG A 170 11.67 -9.29 3.13
N LEU A 171 10.94 -8.17 2.98
CA LEU A 171 10.87 -7.14 4.01
C LEU A 171 10.24 -7.68 5.30
N LEU A 172 9.16 -8.45 5.20
CA LEU A 172 8.55 -9.09 6.35
C LEU A 172 9.49 -10.07 7.06
N ALA A 173 10.24 -10.88 6.30
CA ALA A 173 11.21 -11.82 6.85
C ALA A 173 12.33 -11.10 7.61
N GLU A 174 12.79 -9.95 7.11
CA GLU A 174 13.80 -9.12 7.79
C GLU A 174 13.24 -8.50 9.07
N ILE A 175 12.03 -7.95 9.01
CA ILE A 175 11.40 -7.28 10.15
C ILE A 175 11.01 -8.27 11.28
N SER A 176 10.61 -9.48 10.92
CA SER A 176 10.23 -10.56 11.84
C SER A 176 11.42 -11.38 12.37
N GLY A 177 12.63 -11.15 11.84
CA GLY A 177 13.82 -11.90 12.24
C GLY A 177 13.89 -13.33 11.69
N LEU A 178 13.07 -13.66 10.68
CA LEU A 178 13.09 -14.96 9.99
C LEU A 178 14.30 -15.13 9.06
N LYS A 179 15.03 -14.05 8.79
CA LYS A 179 16.22 -14.01 7.94
C LYS A 179 17.45 -13.72 8.81
N GLN A 180 18.38 -14.69 8.90
CA GLN A 180 19.73 -14.46 9.46
C GLN A 180 20.66 -13.88 8.38
N PRO A 181 21.88 -13.39 8.73
CA PRO A 181 22.77 -12.69 7.80
C PRO A 181 23.17 -13.51 6.57
N ASP A 182 23.12 -14.83 6.66
CA ASP A 182 23.24 -15.74 5.52
C ASP A 182 21.85 -16.24 5.11
N THR A 183 21.67 -16.34 3.79
CA THR A 183 20.46 -16.52 2.97
C THR A 183 19.55 -17.72 3.30
N GLU A 184 19.48 -18.19 4.53
CA GLU A 184 18.62 -19.27 4.99
C GLU A 184 17.39 -18.70 5.70
N VAL A 185 16.21 -19.01 5.15
CA VAL A 185 14.93 -18.76 5.83
C VAL A 185 14.71 -19.93 6.79
N ASN A 186 14.85 -19.68 8.08
CA ASN A 186 14.74 -20.73 9.10
C ASN A 186 13.28 -20.88 9.54
N VAL A 187 12.53 -21.77 8.88
CA VAL A 187 11.15 -22.11 9.28
C VAL A 187 11.21 -23.31 10.24
N ASN A 188 11.31 -23.03 11.54
CA ASN A 188 11.28 -24.09 12.54
C ASN A 188 9.84 -24.57 12.78
N VAL A 189 9.38 -25.52 11.97
CA VAL A 189 8.08 -26.19 12.14
C VAL A 189 8.22 -27.27 13.20
N SER A 190 8.20 -26.90 14.48
CA SER A 190 8.13 -27.90 15.55
C SER A 190 6.67 -28.37 15.73
N PRO A 191 6.42 -29.69 15.83
CA PRO A 191 5.08 -30.22 16.12
C PRO A 191 4.46 -29.64 17.40
N ALA A 192 5.30 -29.28 18.38
CA ALA A 192 4.86 -28.64 19.62
C ALA A 192 4.22 -27.27 19.38
N VAL A 193 4.78 -26.43 18.51
CA VAL A 193 4.24 -25.10 18.18
C VAL A 193 2.92 -25.20 17.42
N ILE A 194 2.80 -26.17 16.50
CA ILE A 194 1.54 -26.44 15.80
C ILE A 194 0.45 -26.85 16.79
N LEU A 195 0.76 -27.78 17.70
CA LEU A 195 -0.19 -28.24 18.72
C LEU A 195 -0.61 -27.09 19.64
N GLN A 196 0.31 -26.24 20.07
CA GLN A 196 0.02 -25.05 20.88
C GLN A 196 -0.89 -24.04 20.17
N GLN A 197 -0.66 -23.79 18.88
CA GLN A 197 -1.49 -22.88 18.09
C GLN A 197 -2.90 -23.46 17.83
N VAL A 198 -3.00 -24.77 17.64
CA VAL A 198 -4.28 -25.47 17.51
C VAL A 198 -5.06 -25.44 18.83
N GLU A 199 -4.39 -25.64 19.96
CA GLU A 199 -4.99 -25.55 21.30
C GLU A 199 -5.47 -24.12 21.61
N ALA A 200 -4.68 -23.10 21.29
CA ALA A 200 -5.06 -21.70 21.44
C ALA A 200 -6.31 -21.33 20.61
N ARG A 201 -6.41 -21.84 19.37
CA ARG A 201 -7.60 -21.64 18.52
C ARG A 201 -8.84 -22.34 19.08
N LYS A 202 -8.68 -23.54 19.67
CA LYS A 202 -9.77 -24.26 20.33
C LYS A 202 -10.24 -23.58 21.61
N ALA A 203 -9.30 -22.99 22.38
CA ALA A 203 -9.62 -22.25 23.60
C ALA A 203 -10.36 -20.93 23.29
N GLY A 204 -9.95 -20.19 22.25
CA GLY A 204 -10.65 -18.97 21.82
C GLY A 204 -12.05 -19.22 21.27
N ALA A 205 -12.27 -20.36 20.60
CA ALA A 205 -13.60 -20.74 20.09
C ALA A 205 -14.58 -21.16 21.19
N SER A 206 -14.11 -21.66 22.34
CA SER A 206 -14.97 -22.07 23.47
C SER A 206 -15.37 -20.91 24.39
N ALA A 207 -14.73 -19.75 24.30
CA ALA A 207 -15.05 -18.58 25.12
C ALA A 207 -16.16 -17.69 24.52
N ASN A 208 -16.54 -17.93 23.25
CA ASN A 208 -17.57 -17.18 22.53
C ASN A 208 -18.81 -18.05 22.19
N GLY A 209 -18.99 -19.18 22.87
CA GLY A 209 -20.14 -20.08 22.74
C GLY A 209 -21.13 -19.93 23.88
#